data_AF-A0A090T250-F1
#
_entry.id   AF-A0A090T250-F1
#
_cell.length_a   1.000
_cell.length_b   1.000
_cell.length_c   1.000
_cell.angle_alpha   90.00
_cell.angle_beta   90.00
_cell.angle_gamma   90.00
#
_symmetry.space_group_name_H-M   'P 1'
#
loop_
_entity.id
_entity.type
_entity.pdbx_description
1 polymer ?
#
loop_
_entity_poly.entity_id
_entity_poly.type
_entity_poly.pdbx_seq_one_letter_code
_entity_poly.pdbx_strand_id
1 'polypeptide(L)'
;MELLVRHYFSEPTRQVTFDAEEVVLRQEAHNDRLYYVLEGELEGYFESDQDGKLTKLFNASNGAFIGVHSFFSGTWVASSTVIAKTKVTLAWIDKHTEPVDPMQYGPLSAQFMPVMVNELSRRQRRAKQEALAKEKALQRLHTAEQMTTLGQLAAGIAHELNNAIGVVNSKTERMQQDLLQLLEELHPEVSGYFDVGLMHGQTVSSSEVRRIAKRFQSDYRLERDTAKQLARALGNNPIPESWLHDPQKALKYWGMGRDLHDLKIAARHTVGIVKSVKQLGRTDGEPDELLDINDTINKALALLQSDLRRVSVRVQPLFCR
;
A
#
# COMPACT_ATOMS: atom_id res chain seq x y z
N MET A 1 31.71 -31.49 21.79
CA MET A 1 32.55 -30.56 21.01
C MET A 1 33.96 -30.50 21.61
N GLU A 2 34.10 -30.17 22.90
CA GLU A 2 35.40 -30.05 23.58
C GLU A 2 36.29 -31.30 23.48
N LEU A 3 35.74 -32.51 23.67
CA LEU A 3 36.48 -33.77 23.50
C LEU A 3 37.05 -33.93 22.08
N LEU A 4 36.26 -33.59 21.05
CA LEU A 4 36.67 -33.68 19.66
C LEU A 4 37.79 -32.68 19.34
N VAL A 5 37.70 -31.44 19.85
CA VAL A 5 38.78 -30.45 19.75
C VAL A 5 40.04 -30.94 20.45
N ARG A 6 39.90 -31.52 21.65
CA ARG A 6 41.03 -32.05 22.41
C ARG A 6 41.74 -33.19 21.68
N HIS A 7 40.98 -34.08 21.04
CA HIS A 7 41.54 -35.24 20.34
C HIS A 7 42.24 -34.89 19.03
N TYR A 8 41.72 -33.91 18.27
CA TYR A 8 42.17 -33.67 16.90
C TYR A 8 42.92 -32.34 16.68
N PHE A 9 42.77 -31.37 17.57
CA PHE A 9 43.23 -29.98 17.35
C PHE A 9 44.12 -29.43 18.48
N SER A 10 44.65 -30.31 19.33
CA SER A 10 45.55 -29.92 20.43
C SER A 10 47.03 -30.10 20.12
N GLU A 11 47.39 -30.67 18.97
CA GLU A 11 48.78 -30.94 18.62
C GLU A 11 49.50 -29.65 18.16
N PRO A 12 50.58 -29.20 18.83
CA PRO A 12 51.27 -27.95 18.47
C PRO A 12 51.91 -27.97 17.08
N THR A 13 52.31 -29.16 16.60
CA THR A 13 52.89 -29.37 15.26
C THR A 13 51.88 -29.17 14.13
N ARG A 14 50.57 -29.19 14.45
CA ARG A 14 49.47 -29.02 13.50
C ARG A 14 48.75 -27.69 13.66
N GLN A 15 49.53 -26.64 13.91
CA GLN A 15 49.05 -25.26 14.00
C GLN A 15 49.69 -24.41 12.90
N VAL A 16 48.92 -23.46 12.40
CA VAL A 16 49.36 -22.47 11.43
C VAL A 16 48.81 -21.11 11.83
N THR A 17 49.64 -20.07 11.69
CA THR A 17 49.26 -18.69 11.97
C THR A 17 49.25 -17.93 10.66
N PHE A 18 48.21 -17.12 10.48
CA PHE A 18 48.10 -16.18 9.37
C PHE A 18 48.03 -14.77 9.91
N ASP A 19 48.70 -13.84 9.25
CA ASP A 19 48.58 -12.42 9.57
C ASP A 19 47.27 -11.86 8.96
N ALA A 20 46.88 -10.64 9.37
CA ALA A 20 45.66 -10.02 8.86
C ALA A 20 45.74 -9.84 7.34
N GLU A 21 44.59 -9.96 6.67
CA GLU A 21 44.39 -9.91 5.22
C GLU A 21 44.94 -11.11 4.42
N GLU A 22 45.58 -12.08 5.07
CA GLU A 22 46.02 -13.30 4.39
C GLU A 22 44.85 -14.22 4.03
N VAL A 23 44.93 -14.82 2.83
CA VAL A 23 43.95 -15.76 2.32
C VAL A 23 44.25 -17.16 2.85
N VAL A 24 43.35 -17.68 3.68
CA VAL A 24 43.44 -19.04 4.25
C VAL A 24 42.93 -20.08 3.28
N LEU A 25 41.81 -19.81 2.61
CA LEU A 25 41.23 -20.65 1.56
C LEU A 25 40.85 -19.78 0.38
N ARG A 26 40.97 -20.31 -0.84
CA ARG A 26 40.48 -19.65 -2.06
C ARG A 26 39.35 -20.48 -2.65
N GLN A 27 38.27 -19.83 -3.07
CA GLN A 27 37.15 -20.49 -3.74
C GLN A 27 37.65 -21.27 -4.97
N GLU A 28 37.05 -22.44 -5.22
CA GLU A 28 37.43 -23.40 -6.27
C GLU A 28 38.86 -23.97 -6.15
N ALA A 29 39.64 -23.58 -5.14
CA ALA A 29 40.97 -24.13 -4.91
C ALA A 29 40.92 -25.43 -4.10
N HIS A 30 41.99 -26.22 -4.25
CA HIS A 30 42.15 -27.45 -3.50
C HIS A 30 42.27 -27.19 -1.99
N ASN A 31 41.47 -27.90 -1.18
CA ASN A 31 41.58 -27.92 0.27
C ASN A 31 41.24 -29.31 0.82
N ASP A 32 42.26 -30.02 1.29
CA ASP A 32 42.14 -31.30 1.98
C ASP A 32 42.29 -31.20 3.50
N ARG A 33 42.20 -29.98 4.04
CA ARG A 33 42.30 -29.68 5.47
C ARG A 33 40.99 -29.18 6.06
N LEU A 34 40.73 -29.62 7.28
CA LEU A 34 39.73 -29.03 8.17
C LEU A 34 40.46 -28.23 9.23
N TYR A 35 40.13 -26.95 9.35
CA TYR A 35 40.73 -26.05 10.33
C TYR A 35 39.76 -25.81 11.49
N TYR A 36 40.32 -25.60 12.66
CA TYR A 36 39.65 -25.13 13.87
C TYR A 36 40.28 -23.81 14.31
N VAL A 37 39.47 -22.79 14.54
CA VAL A 37 39.94 -21.46 14.94
C VAL A 37 40.28 -21.49 16.43
N LEU A 38 41.57 -21.38 16.75
CA LEU A 38 42.04 -21.24 18.13
C LEU A 38 41.92 -19.79 18.59
N GLU A 39 42.41 -18.85 17.78
CA GLU A 39 42.40 -17.42 18.09
C GLU A 39 42.23 -16.57 16.82
N GLY A 40 41.66 -15.37 16.98
CA GLY A 40 41.43 -14.41 15.91
C GLY A 40 40.06 -14.50 15.22
N GLU A 41 39.87 -13.67 14.21
CA GLU A 41 38.65 -13.58 13.39
C GLU A 41 38.95 -13.79 11.91
N LEU A 42 38.07 -14.53 11.23
CA LEU A 42 38.08 -14.77 9.79
C LEU A 42 36.76 -14.36 9.16
N GLU A 43 36.81 -14.05 7.87
CA GLU A 43 35.64 -13.74 7.06
C GLU A 43 35.64 -14.60 5.79
N GLY A 44 34.49 -15.22 5.52
CA GLY A 44 34.26 -16.00 4.32
C GLY A 44 33.53 -15.18 3.27
N TYR A 45 33.99 -15.26 2.03
CA TYR A 45 33.49 -14.54 0.87
C TYR A 45 33.15 -15.54 -0.25
N PHE A 46 32.05 -15.29 -0.95
CA PHE A 46 31.70 -15.97 -2.18
C PHE A 46 31.91 -15.01 -3.35
N GLU A 47 32.71 -15.43 -4.32
CA GLU A 47 32.94 -14.71 -5.57
C GLU A 47 31.89 -15.18 -6.59
N SER A 48 31.14 -14.23 -7.14
CA SER A 48 30.10 -14.50 -8.13
C SER A 48 30.71 -14.63 -9.53
N ASP A 49 30.38 -15.72 -10.23
CA ASP A 49 30.85 -15.99 -11.61
C ASP A 49 30.38 -14.94 -12.62
N GLN A 50 29.33 -14.17 -12.32
CA GLN A 50 28.73 -13.22 -13.26
C GLN A 50 29.45 -11.86 -13.28
N ASP A 51 29.94 -11.41 -12.13
CA ASP A 51 30.44 -10.04 -11.93
C ASP A 51 31.76 -9.96 -11.14
N GLY A 52 32.32 -11.10 -10.72
CA GLY A 52 33.57 -11.17 -9.92
C GLY A 52 33.45 -10.51 -8.55
N LYS A 53 32.23 -10.21 -8.11
CA LYS A 53 32.00 -9.47 -6.87
C LYS A 53 32.10 -10.40 -5.66
N LEU A 54 32.97 -10.04 -4.72
CA LEU A 54 33.08 -10.72 -3.44
C LEU A 54 31.90 -10.34 -2.53
N THR A 55 31.05 -11.32 -2.25
CA THR A 55 29.94 -11.18 -1.30
C THR A 55 30.31 -11.88 -0.01
N LYS A 56 30.28 -11.14 1.10
CA LYS A 56 30.56 -11.68 2.42
C LYS A 56 29.48 -12.68 2.84
N LEU A 57 29.89 -13.91 3.14
CA LEU A 57 29.01 -15.05 3.45
C LEU A 57 28.92 -15.33 4.96
N PHE A 58 30.03 -15.22 5.69
CA PHE A 58 30.06 -15.47 7.12
C PHE A 58 31.26 -14.83 7.83
N ASN A 59 31.14 -14.69 9.15
CA ASN A 59 32.26 -14.47 10.07
C ASN A 59 32.51 -15.74 10.87
N ALA A 60 33.77 -16.01 11.16
CA ALA A 60 34.21 -17.09 12.01
C ALA A 60 35.21 -16.57 13.04
N SER A 61 35.12 -17.07 14.26
CA SER A 61 35.98 -16.70 15.39
C SER A 61 36.36 -17.96 16.16
N ASN A 62 37.07 -17.80 17.28
CA ASN A 62 37.41 -18.90 18.20
C ASN A 62 36.25 -19.89 18.36
N GLY A 63 36.54 -21.18 18.14
CA GLY A 63 35.58 -22.27 18.22
C GLY A 63 34.92 -22.67 16.90
N ALA A 64 35.15 -21.93 15.82
CA ALA A 64 34.61 -22.23 14.51
C ALA A 64 35.45 -23.27 13.75
N PHE A 65 34.80 -24.02 12.87
CA PHE A 65 35.46 -24.91 11.91
C PHE A 65 35.44 -24.30 10.51
N ILE A 66 36.56 -24.37 9.80
CA ILE A 66 36.72 -23.86 8.43
C ILE A 66 37.12 -25.02 7.52
N GLY A 67 36.54 -25.09 6.32
CA GLY A 67 36.79 -26.21 5.39
C GLY A 67 35.92 -27.45 5.64
N VAL A 68 34.88 -27.34 6.48
CA VAL A 68 33.93 -28.44 6.79
C VAL A 68 33.37 -29.07 5.52
N HIS A 69 32.87 -28.26 4.59
CA HIS A 69 32.31 -28.75 3.32
C HIS A 69 33.37 -29.49 2.48
N SER A 70 34.48 -28.82 2.15
CA SER A 70 35.53 -29.37 1.28
C SER A 70 36.14 -30.65 1.84
N PHE A 71 36.29 -30.73 3.17
CA PHE A 71 36.92 -31.86 3.84
C PHE A 71 36.04 -33.11 3.85
N PHE A 72 34.75 -32.96 4.18
CA PHE A 72 33.86 -34.10 4.32
C PHE A 72 33.07 -34.44 3.04
N SER A 73 33.01 -33.55 2.05
CA SER A 73 32.41 -33.86 0.74
C SER A 73 33.27 -34.83 -0.09
N GLY A 74 34.57 -34.93 0.21
CA GLY A 74 35.54 -35.68 -0.59
C GLY A 74 35.88 -35.02 -1.94
N THR A 75 35.31 -33.86 -2.24
CA THR A 75 35.68 -33.08 -3.44
C THR A 75 37.01 -32.36 -3.24
N TRP A 76 37.35 -32.04 -1.99
CA TRP A 76 38.56 -31.28 -1.63
C TRP A 76 38.64 -29.93 -2.35
N VAL A 77 37.48 -29.32 -2.63
CA VAL A 77 37.37 -28.01 -3.26
C VAL A 77 36.71 -27.06 -2.29
N ALA A 78 37.37 -25.95 -1.98
CA ALA A 78 36.83 -24.92 -1.10
C ALA A 78 35.67 -24.18 -1.77
N SER A 79 34.52 -24.12 -1.08
CA SER A 79 33.30 -23.49 -1.58
C SER A 79 33.29 -21.96 -1.47
N SER A 80 34.29 -21.38 -0.82
CA SER A 80 34.35 -19.94 -0.51
C SER A 80 35.79 -19.53 -0.23
N THR A 81 36.12 -18.29 -0.56
CA THR A 81 37.38 -17.67 -0.16
C THR A 81 37.31 -17.28 1.31
N VAL A 82 38.31 -17.63 2.12
CA VAL A 82 38.37 -17.29 3.56
C VAL A 82 39.61 -16.45 3.80
N ILE A 83 39.42 -15.28 4.40
CA ILE A 83 40.47 -14.29 4.65
C ILE A 83 40.56 -14.05 6.16
N ALA A 84 41.78 -13.97 6.68
CA ALA A 84 42.06 -13.58 8.04
C ALA A 84 41.74 -12.08 8.22
N LYS A 85 40.82 -11.74 9.13
CA LYS A 85 40.49 -10.35 9.43
C LYS A 85 41.45 -9.75 10.45
N THR A 86 41.87 -10.57 11.41
CA THR A 86 42.95 -10.28 12.36
C THR A 86 44.07 -11.28 12.15
N LYS A 87 45.16 -11.15 12.90
CA LYS A 87 46.06 -12.28 13.10
C LYS A 87 45.27 -13.45 13.67
N VAL A 88 45.39 -14.63 13.06
CA VAL A 88 44.61 -15.83 13.39
C VAL A 88 45.52 -17.02 13.56
N THR A 89 45.20 -17.86 14.54
CA THR A 89 45.88 -19.14 14.77
C THR A 89 44.87 -20.26 14.57
N LEU A 90 45.20 -21.18 13.67
CA LEU A 90 44.36 -22.28 13.27
C LEU A 90 45.05 -23.60 13.60
N ALA A 91 44.33 -24.53 14.22
CA ALA A 91 44.72 -25.93 14.25
C ALA A 91 44.10 -26.66 13.06
N TRP A 92 44.75 -27.69 12.52
CA TRP A 92 44.22 -28.41 11.34
C TRP A 92 44.38 -29.92 11.42
N ILE A 93 43.46 -30.62 10.75
CA ILE A 93 43.59 -32.03 10.38
C ILE A 93 43.49 -32.16 8.86
N ASP A 94 44.08 -33.21 8.32
CA ASP A 94 44.07 -33.53 6.89
C ASP A 94 43.42 -34.90 6.62
N LYS A 95 43.31 -35.26 5.35
CA LYS A 95 42.75 -36.55 4.91
C LYS A 95 43.51 -37.79 5.41
N HIS A 96 44.74 -37.63 5.91
CA HIS A 96 45.57 -38.71 6.43
C HIS A 96 45.42 -38.89 7.95
N THR A 97 44.59 -38.06 8.60
CA THR A 97 44.36 -38.12 10.03
C THR A 97 43.53 -39.35 10.40
N GLU A 98 44.10 -40.25 11.20
CA GLU A 98 43.42 -41.45 11.67
C GLU A 98 42.38 -41.13 12.76
N PRO A 99 41.25 -41.86 12.81
CA PRO A 99 40.26 -41.68 13.86
C PRO A 99 40.80 -42.11 15.22
N VAL A 100 40.54 -41.31 16.25
CA VAL A 100 40.81 -41.62 17.65
C VAL A 100 39.81 -42.65 18.14
N ASP A 101 40.32 -43.77 18.65
CA ASP A 101 39.55 -44.94 19.12
C ASP A 101 38.36 -45.29 18.21
N PRO A 102 38.63 -45.84 17.01
CA PRO A 102 37.59 -46.15 16.04
C PRO A 102 36.60 -47.21 16.54
N MET A 103 37.01 -48.03 17.51
CA MET A 103 36.19 -49.11 18.06
C MET A 103 35.15 -48.55 19.04
N GLN A 104 35.48 -47.49 19.77
CA GLN A 104 34.55 -46.80 20.66
C GLN A 104 33.71 -45.73 19.94
N TYR A 105 34.31 -44.91 19.09
CA TYR A 105 33.66 -43.71 18.52
C TYR A 105 33.34 -43.81 17.03
N GLY A 106 33.74 -44.89 16.36
CA GLY A 106 33.54 -45.08 14.92
C GLY A 106 34.54 -44.30 14.05
N PRO A 107 34.33 -44.30 12.72
CA PRO A 107 35.21 -43.61 11.78
C PRO A 107 35.16 -42.09 11.96
N LEU A 108 36.17 -41.38 11.40
CA LEU A 108 36.32 -39.93 11.54
C LEU A 108 35.03 -39.16 11.14
N SER A 109 34.36 -39.57 10.06
CA SER A 109 33.10 -38.97 9.61
C SER A 109 31.96 -39.10 10.63
N ALA A 110 31.90 -40.20 11.38
CA ALA A 110 30.90 -40.39 12.44
C ALA A 110 31.18 -39.47 13.63
N GLN A 111 32.46 -39.33 14.02
CA GLN A 111 32.87 -38.47 15.12
C GLN A 111 32.57 -36.99 14.84
N PHE A 112 32.72 -36.55 13.59
CA PHE A 112 32.45 -35.17 13.15
C PHE A 112 31.03 -34.94 12.64
N MET A 113 30.16 -35.96 12.61
CA MET A 113 28.77 -35.83 12.19
C MET A 113 28.01 -34.69 12.90
N PRO A 114 28.15 -34.49 14.23
CA PRO A 114 27.49 -33.37 14.90
C PRO A 114 27.94 -31.99 14.40
N VAL A 115 29.21 -31.84 14.00
CA VAL A 115 29.76 -30.61 13.42
C VAL A 115 29.13 -30.36 12.05
N MET A 116 29.09 -31.40 11.21
CA MET A 116 28.48 -31.35 9.87
C MET A 116 27.00 -30.96 9.92
N VAL A 117 26.21 -31.62 10.77
CA VAL A 117 24.77 -31.40 10.88
C VAL A 117 24.45 -30.00 11.42
N ASN A 118 25.22 -29.52 12.40
CA ASN A 118 25.05 -28.17 12.95
C ASN A 118 25.41 -27.11 11.90
N GLU A 119 26.52 -27.29 11.19
CA GLU A 119 26.93 -26.37 10.13
C GLU A 119 25.92 -26.34 8.97
N LEU A 120 25.44 -27.51 8.53
CA LEU A 120 24.39 -27.60 7.51
C LEU A 120 23.09 -26.93 7.96
N SER A 121 22.65 -27.19 9.21
CA SER A 121 21.45 -26.56 9.77
C SER A 121 21.58 -25.04 9.86
N ARG A 122 22.77 -24.53 10.23
CA ARG A 122 23.05 -23.09 10.26
C ARG A 122 22.96 -22.47 8.87
N ARG A 123 23.58 -23.10 7.87
CA ARG A 123 23.51 -22.66 6.47
C ARG A 123 22.09 -22.65 5.94
N GLN A 124 21.31 -23.72 6.17
CA GLN A 124 19.92 -23.81 5.76
C GLN A 124 19.04 -22.73 6.41
N ARG A 125 19.23 -22.44 7.71
CA ARG A 125 18.49 -21.38 8.39
C ARG A 125 18.78 -20.00 7.80
N ARG A 126 20.05 -19.69 7.52
CA ARG A 126 20.45 -18.41 6.89
C ARG A 126 19.84 -18.28 5.49
N ALA A 127 20.00 -19.29 4.64
CA ALA A 127 19.42 -19.29 3.30
C ALA A 127 17.90 -19.09 3.32
N LYS A 128 17.19 -19.73 4.26
CA LYS A 128 15.74 -19.55 4.43
C LYS A 128 15.38 -18.12 4.88
N GLN A 129 16.15 -17.53 5.79
CA GLN A 129 15.93 -16.16 6.24
C GLN A 129 16.16 -15.14 5.12
N GLU A 130 17.23 -15.32 4.34
CA GLU A 130 17.53 -14.48 3.18
C GLU A 130 16.45 -14.60 2.10
N ALA A 131 16.00 -15.83 1.80
CA ALA A 131 14.91 -16.06 0.85
C ALA A 131 13.61 -15.35 1.29
N LEU A 132 13.24 -15.47 2.57
CA LEU A 132 12.06 -14.80 3.11
C LEU A 132 12.20 -13.27 3.11
N ALA A 133 13.39 -12.75 3.38
CA ALA A 133 13.67 -11.31 3.30
C ALA A 133 13.55 -10.80 1.85
N LYS A 134 14.09 -11.55 0.89
CA LYS A 134 13.98 -11.26 -0.54
C LYS A 134 12.54 -11.28 -1.02
N GLU A 135 11.76 -12.28 -0.63
CA GLU A 135 10.33 -12.37 -0.96
C GLU A 135 9.55 -11.15 -0.45
N LYS A 136 9.76 -10.76 0.81
CA LYS A 136 9.14 -9.55 1.38
C LYS A 136 9.55 -8.27 0.64
N ALA A 137 10.82 -8.16 0.25
CA ALA A 137 11.31 -7.02 -0.52
C ALA A 137 10.65 -6.97 -1.91
N LEU A 138 10.58 -8.10 -2.61
CA LEU A 138 9.90 -8.20 -3.91
C LEU A 138 8.42 -7.87 -3.82
N GLN A 139 7.73 -8.35 -2.78
CA GLN A 139 6.31 -8.03 -2.57
C GLN A 139 6.11 -6.52 -2.36
N ARG A 140 6.99 -5.87 -1.58
CA ARG A 140 6.95 -4.41 -1.41
C ARG A 140 7.21 -3.66 -2.71
N LEU A 141 8.18 -4.10 -3.51
CA LEU A 141 8.47 -3.51 -4.82
C LEU A 141 7.28 -3.62 -5.76
N HIS A 142 6.66 -4.81 -5.85
CA HIS A 142 5.48 -5.01 -6.69
C HIS A 142 4.31 -4.12 -6.24
N THR A 143 4.04 -4.02 -4.94
CA THR A 143 3.01 -3.10 -4.43
C THR A 143 3.33 -1.65 -4.75
N ALA A 144 4.60 -1.22 -4.65
CA ALA A 144 5.01 0.14 -4.99
C ALA A 144 4.84 0.43 -6.50
N GLU A 145 5.18 -0.52 -7.36
CA GLU A 145 4.99 -0.41 -8.82
C GLU A 145 3.50 -0.34 -9.19
N GLN A 146 2.66 -1.16 -8.56
CA GLN A 146 1.21 -1.11 -8.73
C GLN A 146 0.63 0.24 -8.31
N MET A 147 1.05 0.79 -7.16
CA MET A 147 0.59 2.10 -6.69
C MET A 147 1.04 3.22 -7.61
N THR A 148 2.28 3.15 -8.14
CA THR A 148 2.79 4.12 -9.11
C THR A 148 1.97 4.10 -10.41
N THR A 149 1.70 2.90 -10.93
CA THR A 149 0.89 2.71 -12.14
C THR A 149 -0.55 3.19 -11.92
N LEU A 150 -1.14 2.84 -10.76
CA LEU A 150 -2.46 3.32 -10.37
C LEU A 150 -2.49 4.84 -10.27
N GLY A 151 -1.42 5.46 -9.76
CA GLY A 151 -1.36 6.92 -9.66
C GLY A 151 -1.26 7.63 -11.00
N GLN A 152 -0.48 7.11 -11.94
CA GLN A 152 -0.43 7.62 -13.31
C GLN A 152 -1.80 7.49 -14.00
N LEU A 153 -2.45 6.34 -13.90
CA LEU A 153 -3.78 6.12 -14.46
C LEU A 153 -4.83 7.02 -13.81
N ALA A 154 -4.81 7.15 -12.48
CA ALA A 154 -5.72 8.01 -11.74
C ALA A 154 -5.54 9.49 -12.13
N ALA A 155 -4.31 9.95 -12.32
CA ALA A 155 -4.03 11.30 -12.80
C ALA A 155 -4.55 11.54 -14.24
N GLY A 156 -4.36 10.57 -15.14
CA GLY A 156 -4.87 10.63 -16.51
C GLY A 156 -6.40 10.67 -16.55
N ILE A 157 -7.06 9.73 -15.87
CA ILE A 157 -8.52 9.68 -15.74
C ILE A 157 -9.05 10.97 -15.10
N ALA A 158 -8.39 11.47 -14.05
CA ALA A 158 -8.80 12.71 -13.41
C ALA A 158 -8.70 13.91 -14.37
N HIS A 159 -7.67 13.98 -15.20
CA HIS A 159 -7.53 15.04 -16.19
C HIS A 159 -8.65 15.00 -17.24
N GLU A 160 -8.93 13.82 -17.79
CA GLU A 160 -9.99 13.62 -18.79
C GLU A 160 -11.39 13.91 -18.22
N LEU A 161 -11.68 13.42 -17.01
CA LEU A 161 -12.94 13.68 -16.34
C LEU A 161 -13.12 15.16 -16.01
N ASN A 162 -12.09 15.85 -15.50
CA ASN A 162 -12.16 17.29 -15.25
C ASN A 162 -12.47 18.07 -16.52
N ASN A 163 -11.87 17.70 -17.64
CA ASN A 163 -12.13 18.35 -18.93
C ASN A 163 -13.59 18.14 -19.36
N ALA A 164 -14.10 16.90 -19.30
CA ALA A 164 -15.47 16.58 -19.67
C ALA A 164 -16.50 17.30 -18.78
N ILE A 165 -16.30 17.28 -17.45
CA ILE A 165 -17.21 17.92 -16.49
C ILE A 165 -17.15 19.44 -16.63
N GLY A 166 -15.98 20.03 -16.90
CA GLY A 166 -15.86 21.47 -17.17
C GLY A 166 -16.69 21.91 -18.37
N VAL A 167 -16.69 21.10 -19.44
CA VAL A 167 -17.57 21.34 -20.60
C VAL A 167 -19.04 21.20 -20.22
N VAL A 168 -19.43 20.15 -19.50
CA VAL A 168 -20.84 19.96 -19.07
C VAL A 168 -21.29 21.13 -18.19
N ASN A 169 -20.55 21.47 -17.14
CA ASN A 169 -20.93 22.55 -16.22
C ASN A 169 -21.07 23.91 -16.93
N SER A 170 -20.09 24.26 -17.78
CA SER A 170 -20.14 25.53 -18.53
C SER A 170 -21.29 25.58 -19.54
N LYS A 171 -21.61 24.45 -20.20
CA LYS A 171 -22.74 24.36 -21.13
C LYS A 171 -24.08 24.39 -20.41
N THR A 172 -24.19 23.73 -19.25
CA THR A 172 -25.39 23.77 -18.41
C THR A 172 -25.64 25.18 -17.87
N GLU A 173 -24.60 25.89 -17.41
CA GLU A 173 -24.75 27.28 -16.95
C GLU A 173 -25.20 28.22 -18.06
N ARG A 174 -24.65 28.08 -19.27
CA ARG A 174 -25.11 28.85 -20.44
C ARG A 174 -26.55 28.53 -20.79
N MET A 175 -26.90 27.24 -20.87
CA MET A 175 -28.27 26.81 -21.18
C MET A 175 -29.27 27.30 -20.13
N GLN A 176 -28.88 27.35 -18.86
CA GLN A 176 -29.69 27.93 -17.79
C GLN A 176 -29.93 29.42 -18.03
N GLN A 177 -28.90 30.19 -18.40
CA GLN A 177 -29.02 31.62 -18.70
C GLN A 177 -29.90 31.87 -19.92
N ASP A 178 -29.66 31.15 -21.02
CA ASP A 178 -30.43 31.27 -22.25
C ASP A 178 -31.92 30.95 -22.02
N LEU A 179 -32.20 29.89 -21.22
CA LEU A 179 -33.57 29.50 -20.91
C LEU A 179 -34.26 30.51 -19.99
N LEU A 180 -33.57 31.05 -18.98
CA LEU A 180 -34.11 32.11 -18.14
C LEU A 180 -34.49 33.35 -18.97
N GLN A 181 -33.58 33.80 -19.84
CA GLN A 181 -33.83 34.94 -20.71
C GLN A 181 -35.04 34.70 -21.63
N LEU A 182 -35.12 33.53 -22.27
CA LEU A 182 -36.25 33.18 -23.14
C LEU A 182 -37.58 33.11 -22.38
N LEU A 183 -37.58 32.59 -21.14
CA LEU A 183 -38.77 32.54 -20.30
C LEU A 183 -39.21 33.93 -19.87
N GLU A 184 -38.29 34.81 -19.49
CA GLU A 184 -38.60 36.21 -19.14
C GLU A 184 -39.17 36.99 -20.34
N GLU A 185 -38.64 36.76 -21.55
CA GLU A 185 -39.09 37.44 -22.77
C GLU A 185 -40.44 36.94 -23.30
N LEU A 186 -40.66 35.62 -23.30
CA LEU A 186 -41.81 35.00 -23.98
C LEU A 186 -42.96 34.62 -23.03
N HIS A 187 -42.64 34.25 -21.79
CA HIS A 187 -43.60 33.72 -20.82
C HIS A 187 -43.29 34.19 -19.39
N PRO A 188 -43.30 35.50 -19.10
CA PRO A 188 -42.90 36.03 -17.79
C PRO A 188 -43.76 35.46 -16.65
N GLU A 189 -44.99 35.03 -16.93
CA GLU A 189 -45.87 34.42 -15.95
C GLU A 189 -45.40 33.04 -15.45
N VAL A 190 -44.51 32.35 -16.17
CA VAL A 190 -44.00 31.03 -15.79
C VAL A 190 -42.60 31.05 -15.20
N SER A 191 -41.87 32.17 -15.34
CA SER A 191 -40.50 32.31 -14.85
C SER A 191 -40.39 31.97 -13.36
N GLY A 192 -41.37 32.45 -12.56
CA GLY A 192 -41.39 32.17 -11.12
C GLY A 192 -41.52 30.68 -10.77
N TYR A 193 -42.16 29.85 -11.60
CA TYR A 193 -42.20 28.40 -11.37
C TYR A 193 -40.84 27.76 -11.61
N PHE A 194 -40.19 28.18 -12.70
CA PHE A 194 -38.85 27.71 -13.08
C PHE A 194 -37.81 28.10 -12.02
N ASP A 195 -37.82 29.34 -11.54
CA ASP A 195 -36.90 29.84 -10.50
C ASP A 195 -37.00 29.05 -9.20
N VAL A 196 -38.22 28.70 -8.79
CA VAL A 196 -38.44 27.85 -7.60
C VAL A 196 -37.73 26.51 -7.78
N GLY A 197 -37.85 25.89 -8.96
CA GLY A 197 -37.19 24.63 -9.29
C GLY A 197 -35.67 24.76 -9.34
N LEU A 198 -35.18 25.82 -9.99
CA LEU A 198 -33.75 26.08 -10.18
C LEU A 198 -33.02 26.39 -8.87
N MET A 199 -33.67 27.10 -7.94
CA MET A 199 -33.05 27.49 -6.67
C MET A 199 -33.12 26.39 -5.61
N HIS A 200 -34.24 25.69 -5.52
CA HIS A 200 -34.51 24.77 -4.41
C HIS A 200 -34.38 23.30 -4.78
N GLY A 201 -34.40 22.94 -6.06
CA GLY A 201 -34.38 21.55 -6.51
C GLY A 201 -35.48 20.70 -5.84
N GLN A 202 -35.17 19.43 -5.55
CA GLN A 202 -35.99 18.58 -4.69
C GLN A 202 -35.27 18.27 -3.37
N THR A 203 -35.65 18.96 -2.30
CA THR A 203 -35.02 18.81 -0.96
C THR A 203 -35.80 17.90 0.00
N VAL A 204 -37.02 17.51 -0.37
CA VAL A 204 -37.95 16.84 0.55
C VAL A 204 -37.83 15.32 0.45
N SER A 205 -37.73 14.65 1.60
CA SER A 205 -37.63 13.18 1.66
C SER A 205 -38.91 12.48 1.18
N SER A 206 -38.78 11.25 0.69
CA SER A 206 -39.91 10.44 0.24
C SER A 206 -41.01 10.26 1.31
N SER A 207 -40.64 10.19 2.59
CA SER A 207 -41.59 10.13 3.71
C SER A 207 -42.34 11.44 3.92
N GLU A 208 -41.66 12.57 3.82
CA GLU A 208 -42.24 13.89 4.00
C GLU A 208 -43.15 14.26 2.84
N VAL A 209 -42.74 13.97 1.60
CA VAL A 209 -43.58 14.14 0.40
C VAL A 209 -44.92 13.42 0.58
N ARG A 210 -44.93 12.18 1.09
CA ARG A 210 -46.18 11.44 1.33
C ARG A 210 -47.08 12.11 2.38
N ARG A 211 -46.50 12.65 3.46
CA ARG A 211 -47.24 13.33 4.52
C ARG A 211 -47.84 14.64 4.00
N ILE A 212 -47.04 15.45 3.34
CA ILE A 212 -47.44 16.74 2.77
C ILE A 212 -48.50 16.53 1.67
N ALA A 213 -48.31 15.57 0.78
CA ALA A 213 -49.26 15.27 -0.29
C ALA A 213 -50.64 14.86 0.23
N LYS A 214 -50.73 14.15 1.37
CA LYS A 214 -52.01 13.82 2.01
C LYS A 214 -52.73 15.08 2.52
N ARG A 215 -51.98 16.02 3.10
CA ARG A 215 -52.52 17.30 3.53
C ARG A 215 -53.01 18.12 2.34
N PHE A 216 -52.20 18.25 1.29
CA PHE A 216 -52.59 18.98 0.08
C PHE A 216 -53.82 18.38 -0.62
N GLN A 217 -53.99 17.05 -0.60
CA GLN A 217 -55.22 16.39 -1.06
C GLN A 217 -56.45 16.83 -0.26
N SER A 218 -56.33 16.91 1.07
CA SER A 218 -57.43 17.30 1.95
C SER A 218 -57.77 18.79 1.82
N ASP A 219 -56.76 19.65 1.90
CA ASP A 219 -56.92 21.09 2.01
C ASP A 219 -57.36 21.74 0.68
N TYR A 220 -56.86 21.21 -0.44
CA TYR A 220 -57.08 21.78 -1.78
C TYR A 220 -57.86 20.86 -2.72
N ARG A 221 -58.32 19.69 -2.26
CA ARG A 221 -59.07 18.68 -3.06
C ARG A 221 -58.37 18.28 -4.36
N LEU A 222 -57.05 18.19 -4.33
CA LEU A 222 -56.21 17.86 -5.48
C LEU A 222 -56.16 16.35 -5.74
N GLU A 223 -55.93 15.98 -7.00
CA GLU A 223 -55.64 14.59 -7.37
C GLU A 223 -54.36 14.10 -6.68
N ARG A 224 -54.31 12.80 -6.38
CA ARG A 224 -53.21 12.17 -5.65
C ARG A 224 -51.84 12.41 -6.30
N ASP A 225 -51.74 12.38 -7.62
CA ASP A 225 -50.45 12.56 -8.30
C ASP A 225 -50.00 14.03 -8.30
N THR A 226 -50.87 14.95 -8.69
CA THR A 226 -50.63 16.40 -8.64
C THR A 226 -50.24 16.86 -7.23
N ALA A 227 -50.94 16.37 -6.18
CA ALA A 227 -50.60 16.69 -4.80
C ALA A 227 -49.21 16.18 -4.39
N LYS A 228 -48.77 15.03 -4.91
CA LYS A 228 -47.40 14.53 -4.67
C LYS A 228 -46.36 15.37 -5.40
N GLN A 229 -46.61 15.77 -6.64
CA GLN A 229 -45.67 16.58 -7.41
C GLN A 229 -45.54 17.98 -6.80
N LEU A 230 -46.65 18.61 -6.40
CA LEU A 230 -46.63 19.88 -5.67
C LEU A 230 -45.94 19.78 -4.31
N ALA A 231 -46.14 18.66 -3.59
CA ALA A 231 -45.42 18.39 -2.35
C ALA A 231 -43.90 18.24 -2.55
N ARG A 232 -43.44 17.76 -3.71
CA ARG A 232 -42.01 17.74 -4.07
C ARG A 232 -41.49 19.13 -4.39
N ALA A 233 -42.30 19.95 -5.05
CA ALA A 233 -41.91 21.28 -5.52
C ALA A 233 -41.88 22.33 -4.40
N LEU A 234 -42.89 22.33 -3.54
CA LEU A 234 -43.11 23.39 -2.56
C LEU A 234 -42.81 22.94 -1.12
N GLY A 235 -42.66 21.63 -0.91
CA GLY A 235 -42.49 21.07 0.43
C GLY A 235 -43.65 21.46 1.35
N ASN A 236 -43.33 21.90 2.56
CA ASN A 236 -44.35 22.23 3.55
C ASN A 236 -45.00 23.60 3.34
N ASN A 237 -44.53 24.39 2.37
CA ASN A 237 -45.01 25.74 2.12
C ASN A 237 -46.46 25.73 1.59
N PRO A 238 -47.27 26.77 1.86
CA PRO A 238 -48.58 26.92 1.25
C PRO A 238 -48.48 26.93 -0.28
N ILE A 239 -49.47 26.36 -0.96
CA ILE A 239 -49.51 26.37 -2.43
C ILE A 239 -49.94 27.78 -2.89
N PRO A 240 -49.12 28.51 -3.66
CA PRO A 240 -49.53 29.82 -4.17
C PRO A 240 -50.72 29.67 -5.12
N GLU A 241 -51.61 30.66 -5.14
CA GLU A 241 -52.83 30.63 -5.96
C GLU A 241 -52.52 30.47 -7.45
N SER A 242 -51.41 31.06 -7.92
CA SER A 242 -50.92 30.89 -9.28
C SER A 242 -50.58 29.44 -9.65
N TRP A 243 -50.18 28.60 -8.69
CA TRP A 243 -49.94 27.17 -8.93
C TRP A 243 -51.22 26.35 -8.93
N LEU A 244 -52.29 26.83 -8.27
CA LEU A 244 -53.59 26.15 -8.24
C LEU A 244 -54.39 26.41 -9.52
N HIS A 245 -54.20 27.56 -10.16
CA HIS A 245 -54.88 27.92 -11.41
C HIS A 245 -54.51 26.97 -12.57
N ASP A 246 -53.22 26.67 -12.73
CA ASP A 246 -52.75 25.67 -13.69
C ASP A 246 -51.59 24.84 -13.10
N PRO A 247 -51.92 23.80 -12.32
CA PRO A 247 -50.92 22.96 -11.67
C PRO A 247 -50.01 22.24 -12.66
N GLN A 248 -50.51 21.86 -13.84
CA GLN A 248 -49.71 21.14 -14.82
C GLN A 248 -48.66 22.05 -15.45
N LYS A 249 -49.03 23.27 -15.84
CA LYS A 249 -48.09 24.27 -16.36
C LYS A 249 -47.05 24.62 -15.31
N ALA A 250 -47.45 24.87 -14.06
CA ALA A 250 -46.54 25.18 -12.96
C ALA A 250 -45.53 24.05 -12.72
N LEU A 251 -46.00 22.81 -12.62
CA LEU A 251 -45.15 21.63 -12.39
C LEU A 251 -44.20 21.36 -13.56
N LYS A 252 -44.62 21.63 -14.80
CA LYS A 252 -43.76 21.48 -15.99
C LYS A 252 -42.56 22.42 -15.93
N TYR A 253 -42.78 23.72 -15.74
CA TYR A 253 -41.69 24.71 -15.72
C TYR A 253 -40.83 24.59 -14.45
N TRP A 254 -41.45 24.29 -13.30
CA TRP A 254 -40.70 23.92 -12.11
C TRP A 254 -39.80 22.69 -12.34
N GLY A 255 -40.31 21.67 -13.04
CA GLY A 255 -39.56 20.46 -13.37
C GLY A 255 -38.32 20.77 -14.21
N MET A 256 -38.44 21.66 -15.21
CA MET A 256 -37.30 22.12 -16.01
C MET A 256 -36.23 22.83 -15.16
N GLY A 257 -36.63 23.71 -14.24
CA GLY A 257 -35.71 24.37 -13.32
C GLY A 257 -35.02 23.38 -12.39
N ARG A 258 -35.78 22.43 -11.83
CA ARG A 258 -35.26 21.36 -10.98
C ARG A 258 -34.24 20.49 -11.73
N ASP A 259 -34.52 20.09 -12.96
CA ASP A 259 -33.61 19.22 -13.71
C ASP A 259 -32.27 19.92 -14.00
N LEU A 260 -32.28 21.24 -14.25
CA LEU A 260 -31.04 22.04 -14.36
C LEU A 260 -30.31 22.19 -13.02
N HIS A 261 -31.04 22.35 -11.92
CA HIS A 261 -30.46 22.35 -10.57
C HIS A 261 -29.75 21.02 -10.28
N ASP A 262 -30.42 19.90 -10.55
CA ASP A 262 -29.89 18.55 -10.31
C ASP A 262 -28.67 18.28 -11.20
N LEU A 263 -28.68 18.69 -12.46
CA LEU A 263 -27.51 18.62 -13.35
C LEU A 263 -26.31 19.41 -12.81
N LYS A 264 -26.55 20.61 -12.26
CA LYS A 264 -25.50 21.45 -11.68
C LYS A 264 -24.91 20.84 -10.41
N ILE A 265 -25.75 20.26 -9.56
CA ILE A 265 -25.30 19.51 -8.37
C ILE A 265 -24.47 18.30 -8.80
N ALA A 266 -24.96 17.51 -9.76
CA ALA A 266 -24.26 16.34 -10.26
C ALA A 266 -22.88 16.70 -10.83
N ALA A 267 -22.80 17.75 -11.66
CA ALA A 267 -21.53 18.22 -12.22
C ALA A 267 -20.53 18.61 -11.12
N ARG A 268 -20.96 19.40 -10.11
CA ARG A 268 -20.11 19.76 -8.95
C ARG A 268 -19.66 18.53 -8.15
N HIS A 269 -20.56 17.58 -7.92
CA HIS A 269 -20.24 16.36 -7.19
C HIS A 269 -19.17 15.54 -7.93
N THR A 270 -19.27 15.43 -9.25
CA THR A 270 -18.26 14.73 -10.06
C THR A 270 -16.90 15.42 -10.01
N VAL A 271 -16.83 16.76 -9.96
CA VAL A 271 -15.55 17.47 -9.71
C VAL A 271 -14.93 17.04 -8.37
N GLY A 272 -15.76 16.87 -7.33
CA GLY A 272 -15.33 16.35 -6.03
C GLY A 272 -14.74 14.95 -6.13
N ILE A 273 -15.41 14.03 -6.84
CA ILE A 273 -14.92 12.67 -7.10
C ILE A 273 -13.58 12.70 -7.84
N VAL A 274 -13.46 13.51 -8.88
CA VAL A 274 -12.22 13.65 -9.66
C VAL A 274 -11.06 14.13 -8.79
N LYS A 275 -11.31 15.06 -7.86
CA LYS A 275 -10.30 15.50 -6.88
C LYS A 275 -9.85 14.35 -5.98
N SER A 276 -10.77 13.50 -5.53
CA SER A 276 -10.44 12.31 -4.74
C SER A 276 -9.66 11.26 -5.55
N VAL A 277 -10.00 11.04 -6.82
CA VAL A 277 -9.25 10.16 -7.72
C VAL A 277 -7.82 10.68 -7.92
N LYS A 278 -7.66 11.99 -8.11
CA LYS A 278 -6.33 12.62 -8.20
C LYS A 278 -5.50 12.44 -6.92
N GLN A 279 -6.14 12.45 -5.75
CA GLN A 279 -5.48 12.22 -4.46
C GLN A 279 -5.05 10.77 -4.26
N LEU A 280 -5.85 9.79 -4.70
CA LEU A 280 -5.46 8.37 -4.68
C LEU A 280 -4.22 8.09 -5.52
N GLY A 281 -3.97 8.90 -6.55
CA GLY A 281 -2.79 8.79 -7.39
C GLY A 281 -1.60 9.65 -6.99
N ARG A 282 -1.69 10.43 -5.91
CA ARG A 282 -0.53 11.14 -5.38
C ARG A 282 0.40 10.13 -4.70
N THR A 283 1.60 10.00 -5.26
CA THR A 283 2.74 9.42 -4.54
C THR A 283 3.15 10.39 -3.43
N ASP A 284 3.57 9.87 -2.27
CA ASP A 284 3.89 10.58 -1.01
C ASP A 284 5.07 11.61 -1.10
N GLY A 285 5.24 12.32 -2.22
CA GLY A 285 6.41 13.17 -2.48
C GLY A 285 6.14 14.56 -3.08
N GLU A 286 4.89 14.99 -3.28
CA GLU A 286 4.62 16.40 -3.63
C GLU A 286 4.56 17.27 -2.35
N PRO A 287 5.09 18.52 -2.39
CA PRO A 287 5.22 19.35 -1.20
C PRO A 287 3.86 19.65 -0.56
N ASP A 288 3.85 19.72 0.77
CA ASP A 288 2.69 20.05 1.62
C ASP A 288 1.89 21.23 1.03
N GLU A 289 0.78 20.91 0.36
CA GLU A 289 -0.27 21.90 0.11
C GLU A 289 -0.86 22.26 1.47
N LEU A 290 -0.97 23.56 1.77
CA LEU A 290 -1.68 24.05 2.95
C LEU A 290 -3.11 23.46 2.95
N LEU A 291 -3.32 22.44 3.77
CA LEU A 291 -4.58 21.72 3.87
C LEU A 291 -5.45 22.38 4.94
N ASP A 292 -6.66 22.76 4.55
CA ASP A 292 -7.70 23.12 5.51
C ASP A 292 -8.19 21.83 6.18
N ILE A 293 -7.79 21.67 7.44
CA ILE A 293 -8.16 20.53 8.29
C ILE A 293 -9.68 20.44 8.42
N ASN A 294 -10.40 21.57 8.49
CA ASN A 294 -11.85 21.56 8.58
C ASN A 294 -12.50 21.06 7.29
N ASP A 295 -12.03 21.49 6.12
CA ASP A 295 -12.52 21.01 4.82
C ASP A 295 -12.30 19.50 4.68
N THR A 296 -11.14 19.01 5.14
CA THR A 296 -10.78 17.59 5.08
C THR A 296 -11.66 16.73 6.00
N ILE A 297 -11.90 17.19 7.23
CA ILE A 297 -12.79 16.52 8.19
C ILE A 297 -14.23 16.49 7.65
N ASN A 298 -14.70 17.60 7.09
CA ASN A 298 -16.05 17.68 6.52
C ASN A 298 -16.22 16.73 5.33
N LYS A 299 -15.22 16.62 4.44
CA LYS A 299 -15.23 15.67 3.32
C LYS A 299 -15.20 14.21 3.78
N ALA A 300 -14.39 13.88 4.78
CA ALA A 300 -14.35 12.54 5.35
C ALA A 300 -15.71 12.16 5.98
N LEU A 301 -16.35 13.08 6.69
CA LEU A 301 -17.70 12.87 7.25
C LEU A 301 -18.76 12.71 6.17
N ALA A 302 -18.66 13.46 5.06
CA ALA A 302 -19.56 13.33 3.91
C ALA A 302 -19.41 11.96 3.23
N LEU A 303 -18.18 11.43 3.14
CA LEU A 303 -17.94 10.09 2.58
C LEU A 303 -18.43 8.98 3.51
N LEU A 304 -18.28 9.13 4.82
CA LEU A 304 -18.69 8.15 5.83
C LEU A 304 -20.17 8.26 6.22
N GLN A 305 -20.95 9.09 5.53
CA GLN A 305 -22.32 9.42 5.89
C GLN A 305 -23.27 8.20 5.86
N SER A 306 -22.95 7.13 5.12
CA SER A 306 -23.70 5.86 5.14
C SER A 306 -23.51 5.09 6.44
N ASP A 307 -22.29 5.06 6.95
CA ASP A 307 -21.87 4.23 8.08
C ASP A 307 -22.11 4.95 9.40
N LEU A 308 -22.08 6.28 9.37
CA LEU A 308 -22.34 7.15 10.52
C LEU A 308 -23.84 7.35 10.81
N ARG A 309 -24.77 6.76 10.05
CA ARG A 309 -26.24 6.93 10.25
C ARG A 309 -26.73 6.56 11.66
N ARG A 310 -26.00 5.71 12.37
CA ARG A 310 -26.36 5.22 13.71
C ARG A 310 -25.64 5.95 14.85
N VAL A 311 -24.73 6.88 14.54
CA VAL A 311 -23.89 7.54 15.52
C VAL A 311 -23.92 9.05 15.29
N SER A 312 -24.26 9.81 16.33
CA SER A 312 -24.22 11.27 16.26
C SER A 312 -22.77 11.74 16.38
N VAL A 313 -22.21 12.27 15.29
CA VAL A 313 -20.86 12.83 15.27
C VAL A 313 -20.96 14.36 15.34
N ARG A 314 -20.32 14.96 16.35
CA ARG A 314 -20.23 16.41 16.52
C ARG A 314 -18.77 16.83 16.44
N VAL A 315 -18.42 17.64 15.44
CA VAL A 315 -17.08 18.22 15.31
C VAL A 315 -17.09 19.57 16.01
N GLN A 316 -16.19 19.75 16.97
CA GLN A 316 -15.93 21.05 17.59
C GLN A 316 -14.49 21.47 17.26
N PRO A 317 -14.28 22.56 16.50
CA PRO A 317 -12.95 23.11 16.31
C PRO A 317 -12.47 23.73 17.62
N LEU A 318 -11.29 23.30 18.09
CA LEU A 318 -10.60 23.93 19.21
C LEU A 318 -9.88 25.17 18.69
N PHE A 319 -10.48 26.35 18.90
CA PHE A 319 -9.75 27.60 18.73
C PHE A 319 -8.79 27.75 19.91
N CYS A 320 -7.51 27.45 19.72
CA CYS A 320 -6.47 27.95 20.63
C CYS A 320 -6.44 29.48 20.47
N ARG A 321 -6.71 30.20 21.57
CA ARG A 321 -6.45 31.64 21.69
C ARG A 321 -4.96 31.91 21.77
#